data_AF-A0A817RMS4-F1
#
_entry.id   AF-A0A817RMS4-F1
#
_cell.length_a   1.000
_cell.length_b   1.000
_cell.length_c   1.000
_cell.angle_alpha   90.00
_cell.angle_beta   90.00
_cell.angle_gamma   90.00
#
_symmetry.space_group_name_H-M   'P 1'
#
loop_
_entity.id
_entity.type
_entity.pdbx_description
1 polymer ?
#
loop_
_entity_poly.entity_id
_entity_poly.type
_entity_poly.pdbx_seq_one_letter_code
_entity_poly.pdbx_strand_id
1 'polypeptide(L)'
;MHLAFTGTGRKKPLFDHKLWNIHDRVAAAVPRSNNSVEGWHNAFANRVSVSHPTVIKLTEKIRREQSKFEVDIAKILQGHDIKTKKACYRRLDERITRLVNAYDSSQLDQFLTNMAANVTL
;
A
#
# COMPACT_ATOMS: atom_id res chain seq x y z
N MET A 1 -25.69 -45.61 -13.50
CA MET A 1 -24.38 -45.05 -13.88
C MET A 1 -24.32 -43.61 -13.37
N HIS A 2 -23.46 -43.33 -12.39
CA HIS A 2 -23.22 -41.96 -11.89
C HIS A 2 -22.20 -41.28 -12.82
N LEU A 3 -22.60 -40.19 -13.48
CA LEU A 3 -21.67 -39.31 -14.18
C LEU A 3 -21.09 -38.34 -13.16
N ALA A 4 -19.80 -38.50 -12.83
CA ALA A 4 -19.06 -37.52 -12.05
C ALA A 4 -18.78 -36.28 -12.92
N PHE A 5 -19.21 -35.11 -12.45
CA PHE A 5 -18.86 -33.82 -13.06
C PHE A 5 -17.36 -33.57 -12.89
N THR A 6 -16.57 -33.85 -13.92
CA THR A 6 -15.19 -33.38 -14.01
C THR A 6 -15.25 -31.89 -14.39
N GLY A 7 -15.00 -31.03 -13.40
CA GLY A 7 -15.06 -29.58 -13.58
C GLY A 7 -14.27 -29.12 -14.82
N THR A 8 -14.88 -28.24 -15.61
CA THR A 8 -14.25 -27.61 -16.77
C THR A 8 -12.90 -27.00 -16.38
N GLY A 9 -11.85 -27.27 -17.16
CA GLY A 9 -10.47 -26.86 -16.89
C GLY A 9 -10.30 -25.39 -16.49
N ARG A 10 -9.22 -25.09 -15.75
CA ARG A 10 -8.94 -23.78 -15.16
C ARG A 10 -8.96 -22.68 -16.23
N LYS A 11 -9.94 -21.77 -16.17
CA LYS A 11 -10.02 -20.61 -17.06
C LYS A 11 -8.81 -19.70 -16.82
N LYS A 12 -8.27 -19.12 -17.90
CA LYS A 12 -7.20 -18.12 -17.80
C LYS A 12 -7.69 -16.94 -16.94
N PRO A 13 -6.90 -16.46 -15.98
CA PRO A 13 -7.29 -15.35 -15.14
C PRO A 13 -7.50 -14.07 -15.97
N LEU A 14 -8.38 -13.20 -15.46
CA LEU A 14 -8.64 -11.88 -16.07
C LEU A 14 -7.40 -10.97 -16.03
N PHE A 15 -6.57 -11.12 -15.00
CA PHE A 15 -5.34 -10.35 -14.79
C PHE A 15 -4.13 -11.27 -14.81
N ASP A 16 -3.02 -10.78 -15.38
CA ASP A 16 -1.74 -11.48 -15.38
C ASP A 16 -1.29 -11.77 -13.93
N HIS A 17 -0.73 -12.96 -13.70
CA HIS A 17 -0.19 -13.37 -12.41
C HIS A 17 0.89 -12.41 -11.89
N LYS A 18 1.60 -11.71 -12.79
CA LYS A 18 2.57 -10.68 -12.40
C LYS A 18 1.94 -9.56 -11.55
N LEU A 19 0.66 -9.26 -11.76
CA LEU A 19 -0.05 -8.23 -11.00
C LEU A 19 -0.56 -8.71 -9.64
N TRP A 20 -0.46 -9.99 -9.33
CA TRP A 20 -1.06 -10.58 -8.12
C TRP A 20 -0.16 -10.45 -6.90
N ASN A 21 1.10 -10.08 -7.10
CA ASN A 21 2.07 -9.89 -6.04
C ASN A 21 2.47 -8.42 -5.91
N ILE A 22 3.16 -8.10 -4.81
CA ILE A 22 3.64 -6.75 -4.50
C ILE A 22 5.13 -6.57 -4.78
N HIS A 23 5.76 -7.51 -5.51
CA HIS A 23 7.20 -7.54 -5.77
C HIS A 23 7.69 -6.22 -6.36
N ASP A 24 7.06 -5.79 -7.45
CA ASP A 24 7.48 -4.60 -8.19
C ASP A 24 7.35 -3.32 -7.35
N ARG A 25 6.39 -3.29 -6.43
CA ARG A 25 6.21 -2.15 -5.51
C ARG A 25 7.34 -2.10 -4.47
N VAL A 26 7.80 -3.25 -3.99
CA VAL A 26 8.96 -3.34 -3.11
C VAL A 26 10.23 -2.91 -3.86
N ALA A 27 10.43 -3.42 -5.06
CA ALA A 27 11.58 -3.06 -5.90
C ALA A 27 11.63 -1.55 -6.22
N ALA A 28 10.48 -0.93 -6.45
CA ALA A 28 10.35 0.51 -6.70
C ALA A 28 10.35 1.39 -5.43
N ALA A 29 10.55 0.81 -4.24
CA ALA A 29 10.46 1.51 -2.96
C ALA A 29 9.12 2.26 -2.72
N VAL A 30 8.02 1.72 -3.26
CA VAL A 30 6.66 2.26 -3.13
C VAL A 30 5.93 1.56 -1.96
N PRO A 31 5.04 2.24 -1.20
CA PRO A 31 4.38 1.65 -0.04
C PRO A 31 3.58 0.37 -0.37
N ARG A 32 3.90 -0.80 0.21
CA ARG A 32 3.29 -2.11 -0.12
C ARG A 32 1.76 -2.20 -0.01
N SER A 33 1.13 -1.40 0.84
CA SER A 33 -0.32 -1.28 0.97
C SER A 33 -0.77 0.18 0.78
N ASN A 34 -2.07 0.38 0.65
CA ASN A 34 -2.74 1.67 0.55
C ASN A 34 -3.11 2.28 1.92
N ASN A 35 -2.63 1.74 3.05
CA ASN A 35 -3.02 2.18 4.41
C ASN A 35 -2.86 3.69 4.65
N SER A 36 -1.85 4.34 4.03
CA SER A 36 -1.68 5.79 4.12
C SER A 36 -2.84 6.55 3.45
N VAL A 37 -3.29 6.06 2.30
CA VAL A 37 -4.43 6.63 1.56
C VAL A 37 -5.72 6.39 2.32
N GLU A 38 -5.93 5.18 2.84
CA GLU A 38 -7.11 4.86 3.67
C GLU A 38 -7.13 5.69 4.96
N GLY A 39 -5.98 5.84 5.62
CA GLY A 39 -5.82 6.69 6.80
C GLY A 39 -6.12 8.15 6.50
N TRP A 40 -5.69 8.65 5.33
CA TRP A 40 -6.02 10.00 4.89
C TRP A 40 -7.52 10.15 4.60
N HIS A 41 -8.14 9.20 3.88
CA HIS A 41 -9.58 9.21 3.62
C HIS A 41 -10.40 9.20 4.91
N ASN A 42 -10.03 8.37 5.88
CA ASN A 42 -10.68 8.34 7.19
C ASN A 42 -10.52 9.68 7.93
N ALA A 43 -9.31 10.26 7.96
CA ALA A 43 -9.09 11.57 8.56
C ALA A 43 -9.84 12.70 7.84
N PHE A 44 -9.95 12.63 6.52
CA PHE A 44 -10.72 13.60 5.73
C PHE A 44 -12.22 13.46 5.98
N ALA A 45 -12.77 12.25 5.98
CA ALA A 45 -14.17 11.99 6.32
C ALA A 45 -14.53 12.55 7.70
N ASN A 46 -13.66 12.31 8.70
CA ASN A 46 -13.82 12.88 10.03
C ASN A 46 -13.79 14.41 10.05
N ARG A 47 -12.97 15.07 9.20
CA ARG A 47 -12.91 16.54 9.07
C ARG A 47 -14.09 17.13 8.31
N VAL A 48 -14.64 16.41 7.34
CA VAL A 48 -15.89 16.79 6.67
C VAL A 48 -17.04 16.69 7.68
N SER A 49 -17.03 15.66 8.54
CA SER A 49 -17.96 15.43 9.66
C SER A 49 -19.43 15.33 9.23
N VAL A 50 -19.70 15.03 7.96
CA VAL A 50 -21.04 14.93 7.37
C VAL A 50 -21.04 13.78 6.37
N SER A 51 -22.02 12.88 6.45
CA SER A 51 -22.15 11.72 5.54
C SER A 51 -22.41 12.14 4.08
N HIS A 52 -23.27 13.15 3.89
CA HIS A 52 -23.68 13.64 2.57
C HIS A 52 -23.56 15.17 2.49
N PRO A 53 -22.34 15.71 2.36
CA PRO A 53 -22.15 17.15 2.23
C PRO A 53 -22.72 17.65 0.90
N THR A 54 -23.29 18.86 0.89
CA THR A 54 -23.59 19.55 -0.37
C THR A 54 -22.29 19.85 -1.11
N VAL A 55 -22.36 20.00 -2.44
CA VAL A 55 -21.19 20.29 -3.29
C VAL A 55 -20.42 21.52 -2.79
N ILE A 56 -21.13 22.56 -2.34
CA ILE A 56 -20.53 23.78 -1.78
C ILE A 56 -19.75 23.47 -0.51
N LYS A 57 -20.34 22.75 0.45
CA LYS A 57 -19.66 22.37 1.70
C LYS A 57 -18.46 21.47 1.45
N LEU A 58 -18.59 20.52 0.52
CA LEU A 58 -17.49 19.64 0.13
C LEU A 58 -16.34 20.44 -0.48
N THR A 59 -16.65 21.36 -1.41
CA THR A 59 -15.64 22.23 -2.04
C THR A 59 -14.87 23.05 -1.01
N GLU A 60 -15.57 23.64 -0.04
CA GLU A 60 -14.92 24.38 1.06
C GLU A 60 -14.00 23.50 1.90
N LYS A 61 -14.38 22.25 2.17
CA LYS A 61 -13.52 21.29 2.89
C LYS A 61 -12.29 20.90 2.07
N ILE A 62 -12.45 20.65 0.77
CA ILE A 62 -11.35 20.35 -0.15
C ILE A 62 -10.37 21.52 -0.22
N ARG A 63 -10.86 22.77 -0.33
CA ARG A 63 -10.00 23.96 -0.34
C ARG A 63 -9.14 24.07 0.91
N ARG A 64 -9.71 23.79 2.08
CA ARG A 64 -8.96 23.79 3.36
C ARG A 64 -7.90 22.68 3.40
N GLU A 65 -8.21 21.50 2.88
CA GLU A 65 -7.22 20.42 2.74
C GLU A 65 -6.06 20.81 1.83
N GLN A 66 -6.38 21.39 0.68
CA GLN A 66 -5.39 21.84 -0.28
C GLN A 66 -4.44 22.88 0.35
N SER A 67 -4.98 23.90 1.03
CA SER A 67 -4.16 24.90 1.72
C SER A 67 -3.26 24.28 2.81
N LYS A 68 -3.75 23.25 3.51
CA LYS A 68 -2.91 22.52 4.48
C LYS A 68 -1.76 21.79 3.78
N PHE A 69 -2.02 21.13 2.65
CA PHE A 69 -0.98 20.45 1.89
C PHE A 69 0.04 21.41 1.31
N GLU A 70 -0.36 22.59 0.85
CA GLU A 70 0.57 23.62 0.37
C GLU A 70 1.54 24.06 1.47
N VAL A 71 1.05 24.21 2.71
CA VAL A 71 1.91 24.48 3.88
C VAL A 71 2.86 23.32 4.15
N ASP A 72 2.37 22.08 4.10
CA ASP A 72 3.23 20.91 4.33
C ASP A 72 4.29 20.77 3.23
N ILE A 73 3.95 21.03 1.95
CA ILE A 73 4.89 21.05 0.82
C ILE A 73 5.93 22.16 1.03
N ALA A 74 5.53 23.36 1.40
CA ALA A 74 6.46 24.46 1.66
C ALA A 74 7.46 24.12 2.77
N LYS A 75 7.01 23.43 3.83
CA LYS A 75 7.90 22.93 4.90
C LYS A 75 8.90 21.91 4.37
N ILE A 76 8.48 20.97 3.53
CA ILE A 76 9.39 20.00 2.89
C ILE A 76 10.46 20.72 2.07
N LEU A 77 10.04 21.68 1.24
CA LEU A 77 10.95 22.43 0.37
C LEU A 77 11.95 23.28 1.16
N GLN A 78 11.58 23.69 2.37
CA GLN A 78 12.46 24.39 3.33
C GLN A 78 13.35 23.43 4.13
N GLY A 79 13.25 22.11 3.91
CA GLY A 79 14.06 21.10 4.61
C GLY A 79 13.58 20.74 6.01
N HIS A 80 12.34 21.09 6.39
CA HIS A 80 11.78 20.65 7.67
C HIS A 80 11.45 19.16 7.64
N ASP A 81 11.74 18.48 8.74
CA ASP A 81 11.30 17.10 8.95
C ASP A 81 9.78 17.06 9.16
N ILE A 82 9.09 16.36 8.26
CA ILE A 82 7.67 16.01 8.47
C ILE A 82 7.56 14.66 9.18
N LYS A 83 6.42 14.44 9.85
CA LYS A 83 6.10 13.17 10.51
C LYS A 83 6.25 11.99 9.54
N THR A 84 7.31 11.22 9.72
CA THR A 84 7.58 10.02 8.94
C THR A 84 6.72 8.85 9.40
N LYS A 85 6.57 7.85 8.53
CA LYS A 85 6.10 6.50 8.89
C LYS A 85 6.81 5.99 10.16
N LYS A 86 6.07 5.33 11.07
CA LYS A 86 6.65 4.79 12.32
C LYS A 86 7.90 3.94 12.01
N ALA A 87 8.92 4.07 12.84
CA ALA A 87 10.22 3.42 12.62
C ALA A 87 10.11 1.89 12.46
N CYS A 88 9.19 1.23 13.19
CA CYS A 88 8.97 -0.22 13.06
C CYS A 88 8.60 -0.63 11.62
N TYR A 89 7.69 0.10 10.97
CA TYR A 89 7.28 -0.22 9.61
C TYR A 89 8.34 0.17 8.57
N ARG A 90 9.11 1.23 8.85
CA ARG A 90 10.24 1.65 8.02
C ARG A 90 11.33 0.56 7.99
N ARG A 91 11.72 0.06 9.17
CA ARG A 91 12.65 -1.08 9.32
C ARG A 91 12.10 -2.35 8.69
N LEU A 92 10.79 -2.60 8.77
CA LEU A 92 10.17 -3.74 8.10
C LEU A 92 10.30 -3.63 6.57
N ASP A 93 9.99 -2.47 6.00
CA ASP A 93 10.15 -2.24 4.55
C ASP A 93 11.61 -2.38 4.12
N GLU A 94 12.56 -1.87 4.90
CA GLU A 94 14.00 -2.04 4.64
C GLU A 94 14.44 -3.51 4.65
N ARG A 95 13.93 -4.33 5.58
CA ARG A 95 14.23 -5.77 5.63
C ARG A 95 13.66 -6.50 4.41
N ILE A 96 12.41 -6.23 4.06
CA ILE A 96 11.75 -6.86 2.92
C ILE A 96 12.42 -6.45 1.60
N THR A 97 12.77 -5.17 1.45
CA THR A 97 13.48 -4.67 0.27
C THR A 97 14.84 -5.35 0.10
N ARG A 98 15.58 -5.55 1.20
CA ARG A 98 16.84 -6.30 1.18
C ARG A 98 16.66 -7.75 0.73
N LEU A 99 15.63 -8.44 1.24
CA LEU A 99 15.35 -9.82 0.84
C LEU A 99 14.97 -9.94 -0.63
N VAL A 100 14.14 -9.01 -1.13
CA VAL A 100 13.73 -9.00 -2.55
C VAL A 100 14.92 -8.72 -3.46
N ASN A 101 15.76 -7.75 -3.11
CA ASN A 101 16.94 -7.40 -3.93
C ASN A 101 18.04 -8.48 -3.91
N ALA A 102 18.10 -9.29 -2.86
CA ALA A 102 19.05 -10.40 -2.72
C ALA A 102 18.49 -11.74 -3.20
N TYR A 103 17.28 -11.75 -3.78
CA TYR A 103 16.63 -13.00 -4.18
C TYR A 103 17.40 -13.72 -5.28
N ASP A 104 17.72 -14.99 -5.04
CA ASP A 104 18.19 -15.93 -6.04
C ASP A 104 17.22 -17.10 -6.15
N SER A 105 16.87 -17.46 -7.39
CA SER A 105 16.06 -18.62 -7.75
C SER A 105 16.60 -19.94 -7.18
N SER A 106 17.91 -20.07 -6.97
CA SER A 106 18.51 -21.28 -6.40
C SER A 106 18.21 -21.48 -4.91
N GLN A 107 17.78 -20.42 -4.21
CA GLN A 107 17.55 -20.41 -2.76
C GLN A 107 16.09 -20.07 -2.41
N LEU A 108 15.13 -20.52 -3.23
CA LEU A 108 13.71 -20.22 -3.07
C LEU A 108 13.19 -20.55 -1.66
N ASP A 109 13.53 -21.72 -1.11
CA ASP A 109 13.06 -22.13 0.22
C ASP A 109 13.53 -21.16 1.31
N GLN A 110 14.81 -20.79 1.29
CA GLN A 110 15.39 -19.85 2.24
C GLN A 110 14.74 -18.47 2.11
N PHE A 111 14.50 -18.01 0.88
CA PHE A 111 13.80 -16.75 0.64
C PHE A 111 12.39 -16.77 1.24
N LEU A 112 11.62 -17.84 1.02
CA LEU A 112 10.26 -17.97 1.55
C LEU A 112 10.25 -18.04 3.09
N THR A 113 11.17 -18.78 3.70
CA THR A 113 11.32 -18.82 5.17
C THR A 113 11.63 -17.43 5.74
N ASN A 114 12.58 -16.71 5.13
CA ASN A 114 12.96 -15.37 5.55
C ASN A 114 11.81 -14.36 5.37
N MET A 115 11.05 -14.47 4.28
CA MET A 115 9.88 -13.63 4.05
C MET A 115 8.78 -13.91 5.08
N ALA A 116 8.49 -15.17 5.38
CA ALA A 116 7.49 -15.55 6.38
C ALA A 116 7.81 -14.94 7.75
N ALA A 117 9.08 -15.00 8.19
CA ALA A 117 9.52 -14.40 9.46
C ALA A 117 9.30 -12.87 9.56
N ASN A 118 9.16 -12.18 8.42
CA ASN A 118 8.89 -10.73 8.39
C ASN A 118 7.39 -10.39 8.37
N VAL A 119 6.51 -11.34 8.04
CA VAL A 119 5.07 -11.13 7.91
C VAL A 119 4.31 -11.47 9.20
N THR A 120 4.86 -12.31 10.08
CA THR A 120 4.21 -12.78 11.33
C THR A 120 4.23 -11.75 12.48
N LEU A 121 3.90 -10.47 12.23
CA LEU A 121 3.78 -9.41 13.26
C LEU A 121 2.34 -8.95 13.45
#